data_AF-D7GSV2-F1
#
_entry.id   AF-D7GSV2-F1
#
_cell.length_a   1.000
_cell.length_b   1.000
_cell.length_c   1.000
_cell.angle_alpha   90.00
_cell.angle_beta   90.00
_cell.angle_gamma   90.00
#
_symmetry.space_group_name_H-M   'P 1'
#
loop_
_entity.id
_entity.type
_entity.pdbx_description
1 polymer ?
#
loop_
_entity_poly.entity_id
_entity_poly.type
_entity_poly.pdbx_seq_one_letter_code
_entity_poly.pdbx_strand_id
1 'polypeptide(L)'
;MYYLNQKIENLVRIFDQNERKSYLRLDLNENPGGLPEEFVNGVLGDVTPQLIAQYPETLHFTEVLAQYLGTDIQHLCLVNGSAEGIRYIIQAFTSENGKIVGVVPSYFMFQVYSEMYGRNFVKVPYNKDLTMSIENIITQLTDDTQLLILLNPNNPMGNVYTDEEFKTIMQVCKEKQITVLIDEAYHYFYPKTFIQYALNERHVFVTRTFSKLFSMAGCRLGYVVGHPDDIKYVQKFCTPHNTNAFAMLFAERILTTPGMVESLVRKFQEGRSYLISELDDRGYHHKGEAGNFLFIEPKTKAQTIVERMKNEKKILIKAYENVGEFGDCLRVSIGEKKYMQQFMVALLELDK
;
A
#
# COMPACT_ATOMS: atom_id res chain seq x y z
N MET A 1 -6.65 -9.06 -39.95
CA MET A 1 -7.48 -9.13 -38.72
C MET A 1 -6.67 -8.51 -37.61
N TYR A 2 -7.19 -7.48 -36.94
CA TYR A 2 -6.50 -6.91 -35.77
C TYR A 2 -6.63 -7.86 -34.59
N TYR A 3 -5.56 -8.04 -33.81
CA TYR A 3 -5.57 -8.86 -32.60
C TYR A 3 -5.75 -7.96 -31.36
N LEU A 4 -6.76 -8.29 -30.54
CA LEU A 4 -6.94 -7.76 -29.19
C LEU A 4 -6.97 -8.95 -28.23
N ASN A 5 -6.25 -8.86 -27.12
CA ASN A 5 -6.29 -9.88 -26.09
C ASN A 5 -7.68 -9.90 -25.43
N GLN A 6 -8.43 -11.00 -25.59
CA GLN A 6 -9.79 -11.17 -25.06
C GLN A 6 -9.88 -10.99 -23.54
N LYS A 7 -8.79 -11.23 -22.81
CA LYS A 7 -8.74 -10.98 -21.35
C LYS A 7 -8.83 -9.50 -21.04
N ILE A 8 -8.24 -8.65 -21.89
CA ILE A 8 -8.31 -7.19 -21.75
C ILE A 8 -9.69 -6.69 -22.15
N GLU A 9 -10.27 -7.23 -23.21
CA GLU A 9 -11.63 -6.88 -23.66
C GLU A 9 -12.67 -7.11 -22.57
N ASN A 10 -12.54 -8.21 -21.80
CA ASN A 10 -13.48 -8.58 -20.75
C ASN A 10 -13.08 -8.09 -19.35
N LEU A 11 -11.93 -7.42 -19.19
CA LEU A 11 -11.45 -6.96 -17.88
C LEU A 11 -12.21 -5.72 -17.43
N VAL A 12 -12.96 -5.83 -16.33
CA VAL A 12 -13.60 -4.68 -15.69
C VAL A 12 -12.56 -3.89 -14.90
N ARG A 13 -12.39 -2.62 -15.25
CA ARG A 13 -11.51 -1.69 -14.53
C ARG A 13 -12.15 -0.32 -14.38
N ILE A 14 -12.06 0.22 -13.17
CA ILE A 14 -12.51 1.58 -12.86
C ILE A 14 -11.34 2.53 -13.08
N PHE A 15 -11.56 3.58 -13.87
CA PHE A 15 -10.60 4.65 -14.11
C PHE A 15 -11.14 5.94 -13.52
N ASP A 16 -10.66 6.29 -12.33
CA ASP A 16 -11.05 7.53 -11.66
C ASP A 16 -10.38 8.74 -12.33
N GLN A 17 -11.17 9.62 -12.94
CA GLN A 17 -10.71 10.93 -13.44
C GLN A 17 -11.33 12.04 -12.59
N ASN A 18 -10.73 12.27 -11.41
CA ASN A 18 -11.25 13.22 -10.42
C ASN A 18 -10.36 14.46 -10.27
N GLU A 19 -10.95 15.65 -10.34
CA GLU A 19 -10.31 16.88 -9.88
C GLU A 19 -10.52 17.04 -8.36
N ARG A 20 -9.43 16.91 -7.58
CA ARG A 20 -9.48 16.91 -6.11
C ARG A 20 -8.67 18.05 -5.47
N LYS A 21 -8.28 19.08 -6.24
CA LYS A 21 -7.32 20.12 -5.79
C LYS A 21 -7.82 20.95 -4.61
N SER A 22 -9.11 21.30 -4.59
CA SER A 22 -9.74 22.14 -3.57
C SER A 22 -10.26 21.39 -2.34
N TYR A 23 -9.98 20.08 -2.25
CA TYR A 23 -10.52 19.22 -1.20
C TYR A 23 -9.43 18.79 -0.21
N LEU A 24 -9.84 18.63 1.05
CA LEU A 24 -9.07 17.82 2.00
C LEU A 24 -9.24 16.34 1.62
N ARG A 25 -8.15 15.70 1.18
CA ARG A 25 -8.17 14.32 0.66
C ARG A 25 -7.88 13.31 1.75
N LEU A 26 -8.91 12.61 2.20
CA LEU A 26 -8.82 11.51 3.17
C LEU A 26 -9.37 10.19 2.58
N ASP A 27 -9.40 10.06 1.25
CA ASP A 27 -10.06 8.99 0.49
C ASP A 27 -9.10 7.95 -0.13
N LEU A 28 -7.80 8.24 -0.28
CA LEU A 28 -6.83 7.34 -0.95
C LEU A 28 -5.58 7.00 -0.11
N ASN A 29 -5.63 7.23 1.20
CA ASN A 29 -4.54 6.95 2.13
C ASN A 29 -3.28 7.78 1.79
N GLU A 30 -3.48 8.98 1.23
CA GLU A 30 -2.46 9.99 1.00
C GLU A 30 -2.19 10.74 2.32
N ASN A 31 -0.98 11.27 2.53
CA ASN A 31 -0.77 12.22 3.61
C ASN A 31 -1.30 13.60 3.17
N PRO A 32 -2.39 14.12 3.76
CA PRO A 32 -2.97 15.40 3.35
C PRO A 32 -2.04 16.59 3.61
N GLY A 33 -1.08 16.47 4.53
CA GLY A 33 -0.12 17.52 4.85
C GLY A 33 1.10 17.59 3.94
N GLY A 34 1.37 16.53 3.17
CA GLY A 34 2.58 16.44 2.37
C GLY A 34 3.87 16.49 3.20
N LEU A 35 4.96 16.84 2.52
CA LEU A 35 6.26 17.10 3.15
C LEU A 35 6.31 18.57 3.63
N PRO A 36 7.11 18.90 4.67
CA PRO A 36 7.30 20.27 5.11
C PRO A 36 7.77 21.17 3.96
N GLU A 37 7.22 22.39 3.86
CA GLU A 37 7.52 23.32 2.77
C GLU A 37 9.01 23.68 2.69
N GLU A 38 9.64 23.95 3.84
CA GLU A 38 11.09 24.23 3.91
C GLU A 38 11.92 23.06 3.38
N PHE A 39 11.53 21.82 3.71
CA PHE A 39 12.19 20.63 3.18
C PHE A 39 12.05 20.57 1.65
N VAL A 40 10.83 20.75 1.13
CA VAL A 40 10.58 20.75 -0.31
C VAL A 40 11.40 21.82 -1.02
N ASN A 41 11.39 23.06 -0.52
CA ASN A 41 12.16 24.16 -1.09
C ASN A 41 13.67 23.89 -1.07
N GLY A 42 14.18 23.27 0.01
CA GLY A 42 15.56 22.84 0.09
C GLY A 42 15.93 21.82 -1.00
N VAL A 43 15.13 20.77 -1.17
CA VAL A 43 15.37 19.75 -2.20
C VAL A 43 15.23 20.33 -3.62
N LEU A 44 14.29 21.26 -3.83
CA LEU A 44 14.13 21.95 -5.11
C LEU A 44 15.36 22.80 -5.48
N GLY A 45 16.14 23.25 -4.49
CA GLY A 45 17.42 23.93 -4.71
C GLY A 45 18.46 23.04 -5.42
N ASP A 46 18.35 21.72 -5.30
CA ASP A 46 19.24 20.75 -5.93
C ASP A 46 18.79 20.38 -7.36
N VAL A 47 17.63 20.87 -7.81
CA VAL A 47 17.11 20.60 -9.16
C VAL A 47 17.83 21.48 -10.18
N THR A 48 18.66 20.85 -11.02
CA THR A 48 19.44 21.54 -12.06
C THR A 48 18.89 21.28 -13.46
N PRO A 49 19.18 22.13 -14.47
CA PRO A 49 18.84 21.84 -15.86
C PRO A 49 19.35 20.48 -16.35
N GLN A 50 20.51 20.04 -15.86
CA GLN A 50 21.12 18.75 -16.19
C GLN A 50 20.31 17.58 -15.62
N LEU A 51 19.87 17.68 -14.36
CA LEU A 51 18.99 16.67 -13.74
C LEU A 51 17.72 16.44 -14.55
N ILE A 52 17.18 17.50 -15.15
CA ILE A 52 15.99 17.44 -16.01
C ILE A 52 16.31 16.83 -17.38
N ALA A 53 17.46 17.17 -17.96
CA ALA A 53 17.82 16.79 -19.32
C ALA A 53 18.42 15.38 -19.45
N GLN A 54 18.95 14.81 -18.37
CA GLN A 54 19.65 13.53 -18.36
C GLN A 54 18.73 12.37 -17.96
N TYR A 55 19.03 11.18 -18.48
CA TYR A 55 18.38 9.97 -18.01
C TYR A 55 18.74 9.68 -16.55
N PRO A 56 17.80 9.16 -15.75
CA PRO A 56 18.03 8.89 -14.34
C PRO A 56 19.05 7.76 -14.17
N GLU A 57 20.03 8.00 -13.31
CA GLU A 57 20.99 7.00 -12.82
C GLU A 57 20.54 6.50 -11.45
N THR A 58 20.40 5.18 -11.28
CA THR A 58 19.76 4.58 -10.10
C THR A 58 20.75 4.09 -9.04
N LEU A 59 22.03 3.91 -9.37
CA LEU A 59 23.01 3.24 -8.51
C LEU A 59 23.13 3.94 -7.15
N HIS A 60 23.44 5.22 -7.14
CA HIS A 60 23.63 6.01 -5.91
C HIS A 60 22.42 5.92 -4.97
N PHE A 61 21.21 6.15 -5.49
CA PHE A 61 20.01 6.04 -4.66
C PHE A 61 19.76 4.61 -4.18
N THR A 62 20.10 3.59 -4.98
CA THR A 62 19.98 2.18 -4.57
C THR A 62 20.93 1.86 -3.43
N GLU A 63 22.15 2.43 -3.42
CA GLU A 63 23.11 2.31 -2.31
C GLU A 63 22.60 2.98 -1.04
N VAL A 64 22.05 4.19 -1.13
CA VAL A 64 21.42 4.89 -0.01
C VAL A 64 20.26 4.07 0.56
N LEU A 65 19.41 3.53 -0.31
CA LEU A 65 18.28 2.70 0.11
C LEU A 65 18.74 1.39 0.75
N ALA A 66 19.76 0.73 0.20
CA ALA A 66 20.35 -0.48 0.76
C ALA A 66 20.91 -0.24 2.16
N GLN A 67 21.66 0.86 2.34
CA GLN A 67 22.18 1.27 3.65
C GLN A 67 21.05 1.52 4.65
N TYR A 68 20.01 2.26 4.24
CA TYR A 68 18.85 2.54 5.08
C TYR A 68 18.10 1.26 5.50
N LEU A 69 18.04 0.25 4.63
CA LEU A 69 17.39 -1.03 4.89
C LEU A 69 18.29 -2.05 5.59
N GLY A 70 19.59 -1.77 5.75
CA GLY A 70 20.57 -2.72 6.28
C GLY A 70 20.79 -3.94 5.38
N THR A 71 20.78 -3.74 4.06
CA THR A 71 21.00 -4.80 3.05
C THR A 71 21.99 -4.32 1.97
N ASP A 72 22.16 -5.09 0.89
CA ASP A 72 22.93 -4.73 -0.29
C ASP A 72 22.04 -4.40 -1.51
N ILE A 73 22.65 -3.78 -2.52
CA ILE A 73 21.95 -3.34 -3.73
C ILE A 73 21.41 -4.50 -4.60
N GLN A 74 21.96 -5.71 -4.46
CA GLN A 74 21.54 -6.88 -5.25
C GLN A 74 20.21 -7.43 -4.78
N HIS A 75 19.84 -7.15 -3.52
CA HIS A 75 18.51 -7.44 -2.97
C HIS A 75 17.41 -6.49 -3.45
N LEU A 76 17.74 -5.43 -4.20
CA LEU A 76 16.81 -4.35 -4.50
C LEU A 76 16.50 -4.22 -6.00
N CYS A 77 15.23 -3.93 -6.30
CA CYS A 77 14.78 -3.50 -7.61
C CYS A 77 13.90 -2.27 -7.46
N LEU A 78 14.35 -1.11 -7.95
CA LEU A 78 13.54 0.11 -7.98
C LEU A 78 12.42 -0.03 -9.02
N VAL A 79 11.23 0.49 -8.68
CA VAL A 79 10.02 0.41 -9.54
C VAL A 79 9.20 1.70 -9.47
N ASN A 80 8.40 1.95 -10.50
CA ASN A 80 7.50 3.10 -10.64
C ASN A 80 6.27 3.00 -9.71
N GLY A 81 6.54 3.04 -8.40
CA GLY A 81 5.63 2.64 -7.34
C GLY A 81 5.50 1.12 -7.21
N SER A 82 5.13 0.64 -6.01
CA SER A 82 5.06 -0.81 -5.72
C SER A 82 4.11 -1.58 -6.65
N ALA A 83 3.10 -0.91 -7.22
CA ALA A 83 2.20 -1.50 -8.22
C ALA A 83 2.92 -2.07 -9.44
N GLU A 84 4.00 -1.45 -9.89
CA GLU A 84 4.82 -1.97 -10.99
C GLU A 84 5.57 -3.23 -10.56
N GLY A 85 6.17 -3.23 -9.36
CA GLY A 85 6.81 -4.42 -8.78
C GLY A 85 5.87 -5.60 -8.61
N ILE A 86 4.65 -5.37 -8.11
CA ILE A 86 3.59 -6.39 -8.01
C ILE A 86 3.32 -7.03 -9.38
N ARG A 87 3.19 -6.21 -10.44
CA ARG A 87 2.96 -6.71 -11.80
C ARG A 87 4.12 -7.53 -12.33
N TYR A 88 5.36 -7.12 -12.05
CA TYR A 88 6.55 -7.86 -12.48
C TYR A 88 6.65 -9.22 -11.78
N ILE A 89 6.37 -9.27 -10.48
CA ILE A 89 6.39 -10.53 -9.71
C ILE A 89 5.31 -11.48 -10.22
N ILE A 90 4.08 -11.00 -10.43
CA ILE A 90 3.01 -11.83 -11.01
C ILE A 90 3.45 -12.39 -12.38
N GLN A 91 4.02 -11.57 -13.26
CA GLN A 91 4.43 -12.04 -14.59
C GLN A 91 5.62 -13.01 -14.56
N ALA A 92 6.59 -12.77 -13.67
CA ALA A 92 7.81 -13.56 -13.58
C ALA A 92 7.60 -14.92 -12.91
N PHE A 93 6.74 -14.99 -11.89
CA PHE A 93 6.61 -16.15 -11.00
C PHE A 93 5.27 -16.88 -11.12
N THR A 94 4.45 -16.54 -12.11
CA THR A 94 3.21 -17.29 -12.40
C THR A 94 3.03 -17.52 -13.90
N SER A 95 2.49 -18.68 -14.25
CA SER A 95 2.08 -19.01 -15.60
C SER A 95 0.68 -18.50 -15.91
N GLU A 96 0.33 -18.47 -17.20
CA GLU A 96 -1.07 -18.38 -17.60
C GLU A 96 -1.87 -19.53 -16.94
N ASN A 97 -3.11 -19.24 -16.53
CA ASN A 97 -3.98 -20.10 -15.72
C ASN A 97 -3.42 -20.52 -14.36
N GLY A 98 -2.24 -20.01 -13.97
CA GLY A 98 -1.63 -20.23 -12.67
C GLY A 98 -2.50 -19.72 -11.53
N LYS A 99 -2.48 -20.42 -10.40
CA LYS A 99 -3.27 -20.09 -9.22
C LYS A 99 -2.53 -19.09 -8.33
N ILE A 100 -3.21 -17.99 -8.00
CA ILE A 100 -2.75 -16.95 -7.09
C ILE A 100 -3.75 -16.86 -5.94
N VAL A 101 -3.28 -16.98 -4.69
CA VAL A 101 -4.13 -16.89 -3.50
C VAL A 101 -3.93 -15.53 -2.82
N GLY A 102 -5.01 -14.91 -2.37
CA GLY A 102 -4.93 -13.65 -1.62
C GLY A 102 -6.19 -13.33 -0.82
N VAL A 103 -6.03 -12.57 0.26
CA VAL A 103 -7.12 -12.19 1.16
C VAL A 103 -8.02 -11.12 0.52
N VAL A 104 -9.34 -11.17 0.75
CA VAL A 104 -10.31 -10.15 0.31
C VAL A 104 -11.29 -9.75 1.41
N PRO A 105 -11.65 -8.45 1.54
CA PRO A 105 -11.16 -7.33 0.74
C PRO A 105 -9.69 -6.99 1.04
N SER A 106 -8.96 -6.63 -0.01
CA SER A 106 -7.56 -6.15 0.06
C SER A 106 -7.35 -5.06 -1.01
N TYR A 107 -6.10 -4.79 -1.39
CA TYR A 107 -5.81 -3.96 -2.54
C TYR A 107 -6.32 -4.63 -3.83
N PHE A 108 -7.43 -4.12 -4.36
CA PHE A 108 -8.18 -4.70 -5.47
C PHE A 108 -7.34 -4.98 -6.73
N MET A 109 -6.26 -4.23 -6.93
CA MET A 109 -5.41 -4.42 -8.11
C MET A 109 -4.65 -5.75 -8.11
N PHE A 110 -4.51 -6.48 -6.99
CA PHE A 110 -3.97 -7.85 -7.01
C PHE A 110 -4.81 -8.75 -7.90
N GLN A 111 -6.14 -8.72 -7.74
CA GLN A 111 -7.07 -9.46 -8.58
C GLN A 111 -7.02 -8.96 -10.03
N VAL A 112 -7.11 -7.63 -10.24
CA VAL A 112 -7.09 -7.03 -11.59
C VAL A 112 -5.82 -7.40 -12.35
N TYR A 113 -4.65 -7.34 -11.72
CA TYR A 113 -3.39 -7.71 -12.35
C TYR A 113 -3.34 -9.21 -12.65
N SER A 114 -3.78 -10.05 -11.72
CA SER A 114 -3.86 -11.50 -11.95
C SER A 114 -4.73 -11.82 -13.16
N GLU A 115 -5.96 -11.30 -13.20
CA GLU A 115 -6.92 -11.54 -14.29
C GLU A 115 -6.49 -10.92 -15.63
N MET A 116 -5.90 -9.71 -15.60
CA MET A 116 -5.32 -9.06 -16.78
C MET A 116 -4.27 -9.95 -17.46
N TYR A 117 -3.52 -10.70 -16.65
CA TYR A 117 -2.52 -11.63 -17.12
C TYR A 117 -3.10 -13.05 -17.34
N GLY A 118 -4.39 -13.27 -17.06
CA GLY A 118 -5.07 -14.56 -17.20
C GLY A 118 -4.59 -15.59 -16.19
N ARG A 119 -4.40 -15.17 -14.93
CA ARG A 119 -4.17 -16.02 -13.78
C ARG A 119 -5.46 -16.20 -13.00
N ASN A 120 -5.58 -17.30 -12.28
CA ASN A 120 -6.73 -17.63 -11.46
C ASN A 120 -6.53 -17.07 -10.04
N PHE A 121 -7.18 -15.95 -9.72
CA PHE A 121 -7.11 -15.34 -8.38
C PHE A 121 -8.14 -15.98 -7.43
N VAL A 122 -7.64 -16.79 -6.50
CA VAL A 122 -8.42 -17.44 -5.44
C VAL A 122 -8.53 -16.50 -4.24
N LYS A 123 -9.76 -16.14 -3.93
CA LYS A 123 -10.11 -15.18 -2.88
C LYS A 123 -10.27 -15.88 -1.54
N VAL A 124 -9.55 -15.43 -0.52
CA VAL A 124 -9.73 -15.85 0.87
C VAL A 124 -10.51 -14.75 1.60
N PRO A 125 -11.81 -14.91 1.88
CA PRO A 125 -12.58 -13.88 2.54
C PRO A 125 -12.16 -13.73 4.01
N TYR A 126 -12.34 -12.53 4.56
CA TYR A 126 -12.36 -12.31 6.00
C TYR A 126 -13.46 -13.15 6.68
N ASN A 127 -13.26 -13.46 7.95
CA ASN A 127 -14.31 -13.98 8.81
C ASN A 127 -15.41 -12.92 9.04
N LYS A 128 -16.58 -13.36 9.52
CA LYS A 128 -17.71 -12.45 9.80
C LYS A 128 -17.39 -11.39 10.87
N ASP A 129 -16.53 -11.74 11.82
CA ASP A 129 -15.99 -10.86 12.88
C ASP A 129 -14.82 -9.98 12.39
N LEU A 130 -14.59 -9.93 11.07
CA LEU A 130 -13.56 -9.14 10.43
C LEU A 130 -12.13 -9.52 10.86
N THR A 131 -11.93 -10.76 11.31
CA THR A 131 -10.60 -11.35 11.50
C THR A 131 -10.10 -12.02 10.21
N MET A 132 -8.78 -12.08 10.07
CA MET A 132 -8.12 -12.72 8.94
C MET A 132 -7.68 -14.13 9.36
N SER A 133 -8.34 -15.16 8.85
CA SER A 133 -8.03 -16.55 9.21
C SER A 133 -6.85 -17.09 8.42
N ILE A 134 -5.78 -17.42 9.12
CA ILE A 134 -4.59 -18.09 8.56
C ILE A 134 -4.91 -19.49 8.07
N GLU A 135 -5.78 -20.22 8.79
CA GLU A 135 -6.25 -21.54 8.37
C GLU A 135 -7.00 -21.45 7.04
N ASN A 136 -7.85 -20.44 6.86
CA ASN A 136 -8.54 -20.22 5.59
C ASN A 136 -7.56 -19.90 4.46
N ILE A 137 -6.44 -19.22 4.74
CA ILE A 137 -5.39 -19.02 3.74
C ILE A 137 -4.74 -20.35 3.38
N ILE A 138 -4.25 -21.09 4.38
CA ILE A 138 -3.50 -22.35 4.21
C ILE A 138 -4.35 -23.40 3.48
N THR A 139 -5.64 -23.51 3.79
CA THR A 139 -6.55 -24.47 3.11
C THR A 139 -6.73 -24.19 1.62
N GLN A 140 -6.50 -22.96 1.15
CA GLN A 140 -6.50 -22.62 -0.27
C GLN A 140 -5.14 -22.86 -0.95
N LEU A 141 -4.06 -23.10 -0.18
CA LEU A 141 -2.73 -23.40 -0.71
C LEU A 141 -2.63 -24.87 -1.12
N THR A 142 -2.90 -25.14 -2.39
CA THR A 142 -2.76 -26.45 -3.03
C THR A 142 -1.44 -26.54 -3.81
N ASP A 143 -1.06 -27.75 -4.25
CA ASP A 143 0.23 -28.00 -4.93
C ASP A 143 0.36 -27.30 -6.30
N ASP A 144 -0.75 -26.84 -6.89
CA ASP A 144 -0.79 -26.01 -8.10
C ASP A 144 -0.79 -24.50 -7.81
N THR A 145 -0.71 -24.09 -6.54
CA THR A 145 -0.59 -22.67 -6.16
C THR A 145 0.80 -22.16 -6.53
N GLN A 146 0.87 -21.05 -7.26
CA GLN A 146 2.14 -20.50 -7.72
C GLN A 146 2.57 -19.28 -6.92
N LEU A 147 1.59 -18.48 -6.47
CA LEU A 147 1.84 -17.24 -5.73
C LEU A 147 0.82 -17.05 -4.61
N LEU A 148 1.30 -16.73 -3.42
CA LEU A 148 0.52 -16.20 -2.31
C LEU A 148 0.82 -14.71 -2.15
N ILE A 149 -0.22 -13.87 -2.13
CA ILE A 149 -0.10 -12.42 -1.91
C ILE A 149 -0.63 -12.06 -0.52
N LEU A 150 0.22 -11.45 0.31
CA LEU A 150 -0.07 -11.02 1.67
C LEU A 150 0.17 -9.51 1.78
N LEU A 151 -0.87 -8.71 2.00
CA LEU A 151 -0.72 -7.28 2.26
C LEU A 151 -0.69 -7.05 3.77
N ASN A 152 0.37 -6.42 4.28
CA ASN A 152 0.59 -6.25 5.71
C ASN A 152 1.18 -4.86 6.05
N PRO A 153 0.45 -4.01 6.79
CA PRO A 153 -0.97 -4.10 7.16
C PRO A 153 -1.95 -4.18 5.99
N ASN A 154 -3.02 -4.96 6.11
CA ASN A 154 -4.01 -5.14 5.04
C ASN A 154 -4.92 -3.91 4.88
N ASN A 155 -4.95 -3.29 3.71
CA ASN A 155 -5.93 -2.25 3.36
C ASN A 155 -7.15 -2.89 2.67
N PRO A 156 -8.39 -2.65 3.13
CA PRO A 156 -8.81 -1.50 3.95
C PRO A 156 -8.99 -1.76 5.45
N MET A 157 -8.85 -3.00 5.92
CA MET A 157 -9.29 -3.40 7.27
C MET A 157 -8.28 -3.09 8.39
N GLY A 158 -7.01 -2.93 8.06
CA GLY A 158 -5.91 -2.60 8.97
C GLY A 158 -5.31 -3.79 9.72
N ASN A 159 -5.82 -5.01 9.53
CA ASN A 159 -5.27 -6.20 10.18
C ASN A 159 -3.82 -6.45 9.80
N VAL A 160 -3.09 -7.09 10.72
CA VAL A 160 -1.70 -7.52 10.53
C VAL A 160 -1.57 -9.01 10.77
N TYR A 161 -0.48 -9.60 10.28
CA TYR A 161 -0.06 -10.94 10.68
C TYR A 161 0.85 -10.84 11.90
N THR A 162 0.71 -11.77 12.84
CA THR A 162 1.70 -12.00 13.90
C THR A 162 2.88 -12.80 13.35
N ASP A 163 3.99 -12.82 14.10
CA ASP A 163 5.21 -13.53 13.68
C ASP A 163 4.99 -15.04 13.58
N GLU A 164 4.21 -15.63 14.50
CA GLU A 164 3.91 -17.07 14.49
C GLU A 164 2.96 -17.46 13.34
N GLU A 165 1.94 -16.65 13.07
CA GLU A 165 1.05 -16.83 11.93
C GLU A 165 1.83 -16.77 10.61
N PHE A 166 2.68 -15.75 10.47
CA PHE A 166 3.50 -15.56 9.28
C PHE A 166 4.47 -16.73 9.08
N LYS A 167 5.16 -17.15 10.15
CA LYS A 167 6.05 -18.32 10.14
C LYS A 167 5.33 -19.60 9.70
N THR A 168 4.10 -19.81 10.18
CA THR A 168 3.28 -20.97 9.80
C THR A 168 2.94 -20.94 8.31
N ILE A 169 2.52 -19.78 7.78
CA ILE A 169 2.27 -19.60 6.35
C ILE A 169 3.53 -19.89 5.53
N MET A 170 4.67 -19.33 5.94
CA MET A 170 5.94 -19.49 5.22
C MET A 170 6.40 -20.95 5.19
N GLN A 171 6.21 -21.69 6.28
CA GLN A 171 6.50 -23.13 6.30
C GLN A 171 5.70 -23.89 5.23
N VAL A 172 4.38 -23.67 5.17
CA VAL A 172 3.52 -24.32 4.17
C VAL A 172 3.92 -23.91 2.75
N CYS A 173 4.21 -22.62 2.53
CA CYS A 173 4.64 -22.14 1.21
C CYS A 173 5.95 -22.80 0.77
N LYS A 174 6.90 -22.97 1.71
CA LYS A 174 8.18 -23.65 1.42
C LYS A 174 7.98 -25.13 1.09
N GLU A 175 7.16 -25.84 1.86
CA GLU A 175 6.82 -27.26 1.61
C GLU A 175 6.17 -27.47 0.25
N LYS A 176 5.33 -26.51 -0.18
CA LYS A 176 4.60 -26.55 -1.47
C LYS A 176 5.30 -25.81 -2.60
N GLN A 177 6.47 -25.24 -2.37
CA GLN A 177 7.24 -24.44 -3.34
C GLN A 177 6.46 -23.24 -3.93
N ILE A 178 5.64 -22.60 -3.10
CA ILE A 178 4.81 -21.45 -3.46
C ILE A 178 5.65 -20.16 -3.34
N THR A 179 5.60 -19.31 -4.37
CA THR A 179 6.18 -17.96 -4.29
C THR A 179 5.35 -17.10 -3.35
N VAL A 180 5.98 -16.27 -2.52
CA VAL A 180 5.28 -15.36 -1.59
C VAL A 180 5.60 -13.91 -1.94
N LEU A 181 4.54 -13.11 -2.12
CA LEU A 181 4.63 -11.66 -2.26
C LEU A 181 4.00 -11.01 -1.03
N ILE A 182 4.82 -10.26 -0.31
CA ILE A 182 4.44 -9.48 0.86
C ILE A 182 4.37 -8.00 0.43
N ASP A 183 3.19 -7.41 0.39
CA ASP A 183 3.04 -5.97 0.16
C ASP A 183 3.08 -5.24 1.51
N GLU A 184 4.12 -4.43 1.69
CA GLU A 184 4.37 -3.65 2.90
C GLU A 184 4.19 -2.14 2.63
N ALA A 185 3.28 -1.76 1.73
CA ALA A 185 2.98 -0.36 1.43
C ALA A 185 2.64 0.49 2.68
N TYR A 186 2.13 -0.15 3.74
CA TYR A 186 1.74 0.48 4.99
C TYR A 186 2.65 0.13 6.18
N HIS A 187 3.79 -0.54 5.95
CA HIS A 187 4.65 -1.02 7.04
C HIS A 187 5.04 0.08 8.03
N TYR A 188 5.36 1.29 7.59
CA TYR A 188 5.73 2.39 8.49
C TYR A 188 4.65 2.85 9.49
N PHE A 189 3.42 2.37 9.34
CA PHE A 189 2.33 2.60 10.29
C PHE A 189 2.15 1.43 11.27
N TYR A 190 3.11 0.50 11.30
CA TYR A 190 3.14 -0.69 12.16
C TYR A 190 4.59 -1.07 12.51
N PRO A 191 4.91 -1.46 13.75
CA PRO A 191 6.31 -1.69 14.14
C PRO A 191 6.97 -2.92 13.50
N LYS A 192 6.21 -3.92 13.02
CA LYS A 192 6.80 -5.16 12.49
C LYS A 192 6.87 -5.19 10.97
N THR A 193 7.84 -5.95 10.47
CA THR A 193 8.05 -6.24 9.05
C THR A 193 8.51 -7.67 8.87
N PHE A 194 8.22 -8.22 7.70
CA PHE A 194 8.67 -9.53 7.24
C PHE A 194 9.78 -9.47 6.18
N ILE A 195 10.45 -8.32 6.03
CA ILE A 195 11.56 -8.11 5.08
C ILE A 195 12.68 -9.14 5.20
N GLN A 196 12.92 -9.68 6.39
CA GLN A 196 13.94 -10.70 6.61
C GLN A 196 13.67 -12.00 5.84
N TYR A 197 12.41 -12.37 5.59
CA TYR A 197 12.12 -13.54 4.74
C TYR A 197 12.56 -13.29 3.30
N ALA A 198 12.27 -12.10 2.75
CA ALA A 198 12.68 -11.73 1.39
C ALA A 198 14.21 -11.61 1.24
N LEU A 199 14.92 -11.19 2.29
CA LEU A 199 16.38 -11.11 2.26
C LEU A 199 17.06 -12.49 2.33
N ASN A 200 16.49 -13.43 3.09
CA ASN A 200 17.16 -14.69 3.41
C ASN A 200 16.62 -15.91 2.64
N GLU A 201 15.44 -15.83 2.02
CA GLU A 201 14.78 -16.96 1.37
C GLU A 201 14.52 -16.72 -0.12
N ARG A 202 14.63 -17.79 -0.91
CA ARG A 202 14.27 -17.80 -2.33
C ARG A 202 12.76 -17.74 -2.49
N HIS A 203 12.30 -17.12 -3.58
CA HIS A 203 10.88 -16.98 -3.94
C HIS A 203 10.04 -16.22 -2.91
N VAL A 204 10.66 -15.35 -2.12
CA VAL A 204 9.97 -14.42 -1.22
C VAL A 204 10.31 -12.99 -1.61
N PHE A 205 9.28 -12.18 -1.77
CA PHE A 205 9.42 -10.77 -2.15
C PHE A 205 8.69 -9.88 -1.16
N VAL A 206 9.31 -8.74 -0.84
CA VAL A 206 8.62 -7.62 -0.21
C VAL A 206 8.52 -6.47 -1.20
N THR A 207 7.35 -5.87 -1.32
CA THR A 207 7.19 -4.59 -2.03
C THR A 207 6.94 -3.47 -1.05
N ARG A 208 7.59 -2.33 -1.25
CA ARG A 208 7.39 -1.11 -0.44
C ARG A 208 7.29 0.11 -1.34
N THR A 209 6.72 1.19 -0.80
CA THR A 209 6.49 2.43 -1.56
C THR A 209 6.83 3.68 -0.77
N PHE A 210 7.25 4.72 -1.49
CA PHE A 210 7.36 6.08 -0.98
C PHE A 210 6.01 6.83 -0.98
N SER A 211 4.94 6.21 -1.47
CA SER A 211 3.66 6.90 -1.66
C SER A 211 2.94 7.27 -0.36
N LYS A 212 3.12 6.49 0.71
CA LYS A 212 2.30 6.58 1.93
C LYS A 212 2.98 7.45 2.97
N LEU A 213 3.72 6.88 3.93
CA LEU A 213 4.40 7.64 5.01
C LEU A 213 5.21 8.81 4.43
N PHE A 214 6.05 8.52 3.44
CA PHE A 214 6.96 9.48 2.84
C PHE A 214 6.28 10.55 1.98
N SER A 215 4.95 10.51 1.83
CA SER A 215 4.17 11.58 1.18
C SER A 215 4.53 11.82 -0.29
N MET A 216 5.11 10.83 -0.97
CA MET A 216 5.55 10.92 -2.37
C MET A 216 4.63 10.18 -3.32
N ALA A 217 3.31 10.17 -3.05
CA ALA A 217 2.33 9.50 -3.90
C ALA A 217 2.37 10.00 -5.35
N GLY A 218 2.66 11.29 -5.55
CA GLY A 218 2.83 11.91 -6.87
C GLY A 218 4.15 11.60 -7.58
N CYS A 219 5.20 11.22 -6.85
CA CYS A 219 6.54 10.96 -7.43
C CYS A 219 6.68 9.54 -7.99
N ARG A 220 5.76 8.64 -7.62
CA ARG A 220 5.69 7.26 -8.11
C ARG A 220 6.99 6.46 -7.91
N LEU A 221 7.46 6.36 -6.68
CA LEU A 221 8.62 5.54 -6.32
C LEU A 221 8.25 4.39 -5.38
N GLY A 222 8.81 3.23 -5.67
CA GLY A 222 8.76 2.05 -4.84
C GLY A 222 9.93 1.13 -5.15
N TYR A 223 9.97 0.00 -4.47
CA TYR A 223 10.99 -1.00 -4.67
C TYR A 223 10.48 -2.39 -4.32
N VAL A 224 11.13 -3.39 -4.89
CA VAL A 224 11.04 -4.80 -4.52
C VAL A 224 12.31 -5.16 -3.75
N VAL A 225 12.14 -5.89 -2.66
CA VAL A 225 13.19 -6.57 -1.90
C VAL A 225 13.02 -8.07 -2.09
N GLY A 226 14.10 -8.81 -2.29
CA GLY A 226 14.08 -10.26 -2.49
C GLY A 226 15.48 -10.84 -2.54
N HIS A 227 15.60 -12.16 -2.64
CA HIS A 227 16.89 -12.81 -2.81
C HIS A 227 17.55 -12.36 -4.13
N PRO A 228 18.89 -12.18 -4.22
CA PRO A 228 19.54 -11.57 -5.38
C PRO A 228 19.27 -12.33 -6.69
N ASP A 229 19.23 -13.66 -6.63
CA ASP A 229 18.90 -14.48 -7.81
C ASP A 229 17.47 -14.29 -8.33
N ASP A 230 16.54 -13.95 -7.45
CA ASP A 230 15.14 -13.78 -7.81
C ASP A 230 14.86 -12.35 -8.27
N ILE A 231 15.53 -11.37 -7.65
CA ILE A 231 15.50 -9.97 -8.06
C ILE A 231 15.97 -9.78 -9.51
N LYS A 232 16.97 -10.55 -9.97
CA LYS A 232 17.39 -10.54 -11.38
C LYS A 232 16.26 -10.86 -12.36
N TYR A 233 15.27 -11.67 -11.97
CA TYR A 233 14.11 -11.96 -12.82
C TYR A 233 13.11 -10.81 -12.84
N VAL A 234 12.91 -10.15 -11.69
CA VAL A 234 12.06 -8.94 -11.60
C VAL A 234 12.66 -7.81 -12.45
N GLN A 235 13.98 -7.59 -12.35
CA GLN A 235 14.69 -6.56 -13.11
C GLN A 235 14.55 -6.71 -14.63
N LYS A 236 14.40 -7.94 -15.16
CA LYS A 236 14.19 -8.17 -16.61
C LYS A 236 12.90 -7.55 -17.15
N PHE A 237 11.92 -7.26 -16.29
CA PHE A 237 10.69 -6.59 -16.68
C PHE A 237 10.78 -5.06 -16.60
N CYS A 238 11.82 -4.52 -15.97
CA CYS A 238 12.02 -3.08 -15.87
C CYS A 238 12.37 -2.49 -17.25
N THR A 239 11.83 -1.32 -17.55
CA THR A 239 12.33 -0.52 -18.67
C THR A 239 13.69 0.08 -18.31
N PRO A 240 14.53 0.47 -19.30
CA PRO A 240 15.86 1.05 -19.04
C PRO A 240 15.86 2.23 -18.06
N HIS A 241 14.75 2.99 -17.98
CA HIS A 241 14.56 4.12 -17.07
C HIS A 241 13.13 4.10 -16.51
N ASN A 242 12.83 3.16 -15.62
CA ASN A 242 11.47 2.96 -15.08
C ASN A 242 11.11 3.91 -13.93
N THR A 243 12.11 4.50 -13.26
CA THR A 243 11.93 5.51 -12.21
C THR A 243 12.42 6.88 -12.69
N ASN A 244 12.12 7.95 -11.94
CA ASN A 244 12.48 9.32 -12.32
C ASN A 244 13.44 9.95 -11.31
N ALA A 245 14.31 10.85 -11.82
CA ALA A 245 15.38 11.48 -11.04
C ALA A 245 14.84 12.31 -9.85
N PHE A 246 13.73 13.02 -10.03
CA PHE A 246 13.11 13.81 -8.97
C PHE A 246 12.66 12.92 -7.79
N ALA A 247 12.06 11.77 -8.09
CA ALA A 247 11.63 10.86 -7.05
C ALA A 247 12.82 10.31 -6.26
N MET A 248 13.90 9.93 -6.93
CA MET A 248 15.10 9.45 -6.24
C MET A 248 15.74 10.55 -5.40
N LEU A 249 15.83 11.78 -5.92
CA LEU A 249 16.35 12.94 -5.19
C LEU A 249 15.54 13.21 -3.91
N PHE A 250 14.21 13.29 -4.00
CA PHE A 250 13.36 13.51 -2.82
C PHE A 250 13.46 12.36 -1.81
N ALA A 251 13.47 11.11 -2.29
CA ALA A 251 13.58 9.95 -1.42
C ALA A 251 14.94 9.92 -0.70
N GLU A 252 16.04 10.15 -1.41
CA GLU A 252 17.38 10.26 -0.81
C GLU A 252 17.41 11.30 0.30
N ARG A 253 16.91 12.51 0.01
CA ARG A 253 16.88 13.60 0.99
C ARG A 253 16.02 13.26 2.20
N ILE A 254 14.91 12.54 2.03
CA ILE A 254 14.08 12.08 3.15
C ILE A 254 14.84 11.05 4.01
N LEU A 255 15.49 10.06 3.39
CA LEU A 255 16.17 8.98 4.12
C LEU A 255 17.46 9.46 4.82
N THR A 256 18.12 10.49 4.29
CA THR A 256 19.39 11.02 4.81
C THR A 256 19.23 12.21 5.75
N THR A 257 18.07 12.88 5.77
CA THR A 257 17.80 13.99 6.69
C THR A 257 17.53 13.43 8.10
N PRO A 258 18.36 13.76 9.11
CA PRO A 258 18.17 13.24 10.46
C PRO A 258 16.80 13.59 11.05
N GLY A 259 16.11 12.60 11.60
CA GLY A 259 14.82 12.79 12.26
C GLY A 259 13.61 12.97 11.33
N MET A 260 13.82 12.96 10.00
CA MET A 260 12.74 13.21 9.04
C MET A 260 11.68 12.11 9.06
N VAL A 261 12.11 10.85 9.00
CA VAL A 261 11.21 9.68 9.02
C VAL A 261 10.48 9.60 10.36
N GLU A 262 11.20 9.78 11.46
CA GLU A 262 10.66 9.78 12.83
C GLU A 262 9.63 10.88 13.02
N SER A 263 9.87 12.06 12.44
CA SER A 263 8.92 13.18 12.46
C SER A 263 7.63 12.84 11.71
N LEU A 264 7.72 12.22 10.52
CA LEU A 264 6.55 11.78 9.75
C LEU A 264 5.73 10.73 10.52
N VAL A 265 6.40 9.75 11.13
CA VAL A 265 5.74 8.71 11.96
C VAL A 265 5.07 9.35 13.17
N ARG A 266 5.76 10.25 13.89
CA ARG A 266 5.22 10.94 15.07
C ARG A 266 3.96 11.75 14.72
N LYS A 267 4.01 12.53 13.65
CA LYS A 267 2.87 13.32 13.16
C LYS A 267 1.66 12.46 12.81
N PHE A 268 1.88 11.30 12.19
CA PHE A 268 0.84 10.31 11.98
C PHE A 268 0.27 9.78 13.30
N GLN A 269 1.12 9.39 14.25
CA GLN A 269 0.71 8.85 15.55
C GLN A 269 -0.14 9.87 16.33
N GLU A 270 0.26 11.14 16.36
CA GLU A 270 -0.52 12.22 16.98
C GLU A 270 -1.94 12.33 16.39
N GLY A 271 -2.06 12.20 15.07
CA GLY A 271 -3.35 12.22 14.38
C GLY A 271 -4.19 10.97 14.67
N ARG A 272 -3.58 9.79 14.65
CA ARG A 272 -4.23 8.52 14.97
C ARG A 272 -4.75 8.50 16.40
N SER A 273 -3.92 8.88 17.38
CA SER A 273 -4.30 8.92 18.79
C SER A 273 -5.43 9.91 19.04
N TYR A 274 -5.39 11.09 18.41
CA TYR A 274 -6.49 12.05 18.50
C TYR A 274 -7.79 11.49 17.93
N LEU A 275 -7.76 10.91 16.72
CA LEU A 275 -8.95 10.37 16.08
C LEU A 275 -9.59 9.26 16.91
N ILE A 276 -8.80 8.30 17.38
CA ILE A 276 -9.30 7.17 18.19
C ILE A 276 -9.94 7.68 19.49
N SER A 277 -9.25 8.54 20.23
CA SER A 277 -9.78 9.12 21.47
C SER A 277 -11.10 9.84 21.25
N GLU A 278 -11.21 10.64 20.19
CA GLU A 278 -12.44 11.39 19.92
C GLU A 278 -13.61 10.50 19.50
N LEU A 279 -13.35 9.41 18.79
CA LEU A 279 -14.36 8.42 18.41
C LEU A 279 -14.84 7.64 19.65
N ASP A 280 -13.91 7.18 20.49
CA ASP A 280 -14.21 6.49 21.74
C ASP A 280 -15.07 7.36 22.68
N ASP A 281 -14.65 8.62 22.91
CA ASP A 281 -15.36 9.57 23.77
C ASP A 281 -16.81 9.86 23.31
N ARG A 282 -17.11 9.61 22.04
CA ARG A 282 -18.41 9.90 21.40
C ARG A 282 -19.20 8.66 21.04
N GLY A 283 -18.70 7.49 21.42
CA GLY A 283 -19.33 6.19 21.22
C GLY A 283 -19.43 5.76 19.76
N TYR A 284 -18.46 6.11 18.93
CA TYR A 284 -18.35 5.56 17.57
C TYR A 284 -17.63 4.22 17.61
N HIS A 285 -18.22 3.18 17.03
CA HIS A 285 -17.47 1.96 16.77
C HIS A 285 -16.48 2.20 15.63
N HIS A 286 -15.25 1.71 15.79
CA HIS A 286 -14.21 1.81 14.77
C HIS A 286 -13.35 0.56 14.71
N LYS A 287 -12.73 0.33 13.55
CA LYS A 287 -11.79 -0.77 13.31
C LYS A 287 -10.64 -0.31 12.44
N GLY A 288 -9.43 -0.76 12.78
CA GLY A 288 -8.23 -0.54 11.97
C GLY A 288 -7.00 -0.58 12.85
N GLU A 289 -6.44 -1.77 13.04
CA GLU A 289 -5.31 -2.03 13.94
C GLU A 289 -4.03 -1.28 13.50
N ALA A 290 -3.75 -1.29 12.20
CA ALA A 290 -2.59 -0.65 11.61
C ALA A 290 -2.89 -0.04 10.23
N GLY A 291 -1.87 0.61 9.65
CA GLY A 291 -2.02 1.43 8.45
C GLY A 291 -2.39 2.88 8.75
N ASN A 292 -2.56 3.69 7.72
CA ASN A 292 -2.94 5.11 7.84
C ASN A 292 -4.41 5.35 7.46
N PHE A 293 -5.28 4.46 7.91
CA PHE A 293 -6.72 4.55 7.67
C PHE A 293 -7.48 3.88 8.82
N LEU A 294 -8.77 4.20 8.92
CA LEU A 294 -9.67 3.66 9.94
C LEU A 294 -11.06 3.48 9.35
N PHE A 295 -11.72 2.37 9.69
CA PHE A 295 -13.16 2.21 9.52
C PHE A 295 -13.91 2.78 10.70
N ILE A 296 -15.00 3.47 10.43
CA ILE A 296 -15.88 4.09 11.42
C ILE A 296 -17.31 3.70 11.06
N GLU A 297 -18.06 3.14 12.01
CA GLU A 297 -19.50 2.91 11.89
C GLU A 297 -20.23 4.23 12.15
N PRO A 298 -20.81 4.88 11.12
CA PRO A 298 -21.57 6.11 11.32
C PRO A 298 -22.91 5.82 12.01
N LYS A 299 -23.48 6.83 12.68
CA LYS A 299 -24.79 6.74 13.33
C LYS A 299 -25.94 6.84 12.31
N THR A 300 -25.66 7.44 11.16
CA THR A 300 -26.55 7.58 10.02
C THR A 300 -25.99 6.87 8.78
N LYS A 301 -26.64 6.99 7.62
CA LYS A 301 -26.20 6.31 6.39
C LYS A 301 -24.82 6.79 5.95
N ALA A 302 -23.86 5.87 5.87
CA ALA A 302 -22.47 6.14 5.46
C ALA A 302 -22.38 6.93 4.15
N GLN A 303 -23.13 6.51 3.13
CA GLN A 303 -23.13 7.16 1.82
C GLN A 303 -23.62 8.62 1.90
N THR A 304 -24.62 8.91 2.72
CA THR A 304 -25.09 10.28 2.96
C THR A 304 -24.01 11.14 3.61
N ILE A 305 -23.26 10.59 4.58
CA ILE A 305 -22.14 11.32 5.20
C ILE A 305 -21.03 11.59 4.19
N VAL A 306 -20.68 10.63 3.33
CA VAL A 306 -19.67 10.83 2.27
C VAL A 306 -20.07 11.94 1.31
N GLU A 307 -21.33 11.96 0.86
CA GLU A 307 -21.84 12.99 -0.04
C GLU A 307 -21.84 14.37 0.60
N ARG A 308 -22.29 14.48 1.86
CA ARG A 308 -22.31 15.74 2.60
C ARG A 308 -20.90 16.23 2.96
N MET A 309 -19.99 15.34 3.35
CA MET A 309 -18.56 15.66 3.54
C MET A 309 -17.96 16.30 2.29
N LYS A 310 -18.22 15.70 1.12
CA LYS A 310 -17.75 16.24 -0.17
C LYS A 310 -18.39 17.59 -0.48
N ASN A 311 -19.71 17.69 -0.40
CA ASN A 311 -20.44 18.85 -0.93
C ASN A 311 -20.38 20.06 0.01
N GLU A 312 -20.61 19.83 1.31
CA GLU A 312 -20.74 20.86 2.34
C GLU A 312 -19.40 21.21 3.01
N LYS A 313 -18.52 20.22 3.19
CA LYS A 313 -17.27 20.38 3.97
C LYS A 313 -16.00 20.36 3.12
N LYS A 314 -16.10 20.02 1.84
CA LYS A 314 -14.95 19.84 0.94
C LYS A 314 -13.92 18.82 1.47
N ILE A 315 -14.40 17.77 2.14
CA ILE A 315 -13.59 16.65 2.63
C ILE A 315 -13.95 15.40 1.81
N LEU A 316 -12.95 14.70 1.29
CA LEU A 316 -13.14 13.43 0.58
C LEU A 316 -12.82 12.26 1.51
N ILE A 317 -13.79 11.38 1.68
CA ILE A 317 -13.68 10.09 2.38
C ILE A 317 -14.37 9.01 1.53
N LYS A 318 -14.32 7.74 1.95
CA LYS A 318 -15.00 6.64 1.25
C LYS A 318 -16.06 5.99 2.13
N ALA A 319 -17.10 5.46 1.49
CA ALA A 319 -18.01 4.49 2.09
C ALA A 319 -17.61 3.08 1.62
N TYR A 320 -17.83 2.10 2.49
CA TYR A 320 -17.76 0.68 2.17
C TYR A 320 -19.03 0.02 2.67
N GLU A 321 -19.65 -0.77 1.83
CA GLU A 321 -20.89 -1.48 2.16
C GLU A 321 -20.57 -2.86 2.75
N ASN A 322 -21.44 -3.34 3.64
CA ASN A 322 -21.42 -4.71 4.16
C ASN A 322 -20.06 -5.15 4.75
N VAL A 323 -19.41 -4.30 5.53
CA VAL A 323 -18.14 -4.59 6.22
C VAL A 323 -18.39 -5.47 7.44
N GLY A 324 -18.64 -6.76 7.22
CA GLY A 324 -18.88 -7.76 8.26
C GLY A 324 -19.96 -7.30 9.24
N GLU A 325 -19.67 -7.35 10.54
CA GLU A 325 -20.59 -6.89 11.59
C GLU A 325 -20.81 -5.38 11.66
N PHE A 326 -19.93 -4.56 11.06
CA PHE A 326 -20.06 -3.09 11.08
C PHE A 326 -21.07 -2.56 10.04
N GLY A 327 -21.55 -3.41 9.11
CA GLY A 327 -22.44 -2.97 8.04
C GLY A 327 -21.80 -1.91 7.13
N ASP A 328 -22.51 -0.82 6.86
CA ASP A 328 -22.02 0.25 5.98
C ASP A 328 -21.14 1.23 6.75
N CYS A 329 -19.86 1.29 6.39
CA CYS A 329 -18.84 2.06 7.12
C CYS A 329 -18.31 3.24 6.33
N LEU A 330 -17.79 4.23 7.06
CA LEU A 330 -16.85 5.22 6.52
C LEU A 330 -15.43 4.67 6.61
N ARG A 331 -14.60 4.94 5.60
CA ARG A 331 -13.17 4.69 5.64
C ARG A 331 -12.39 5.98 5.43
N VAL A 332 -11.79 6.46 6.49
CA VAL A 332 -11.04 7.73 6.53
C VAL A 332 -9.54 7.47 6.53
N SER A 333 -8.78 8.24 5.75
CA SER A 333 -7.31 8.25 5.83
C SER A 333 -6.87 9.08 7.03
N ILE A 334 -5.85 8.63 7.73
CA ILE A 334 -5.31 9.31 8.92
C ILE A 334 -4.16 10.22 8.46
N GLY A 335 -4.30 11.51 8.75
CA GLY A 335 -3.24 12.52 8.62
C GLY A 335 -2.82 13.06 9.97
N GLU A 336 -2.04 14.15 10.00
CA GLU A 336 -1.68 14.84 11.24
C GLU A 336 -2.93 15.30 12.02
N LYS A 337 -2.78 15.51 13.33
CA LYS A 337 -3.86 15.90 14.27
C LYS A 337 -4.78 17.01 13.75
N LYS A 338 -4.23 18.07 13.14
CA LYS A 338 -5.02 19.20 12.61
C LYS A 338 -6.03 18.80 11.53
N TYR A 339 -5.74 17.76 10.74
CA TYR A 339 -6.66 17.25 9.71
C TYR A 339 -7.72 16.34 10.31
N MET A 340 -7.34 15.55 11.32
CA MET A 340 -8.29 14.71 12.07
C MET A 340 -9.26 15.55 12.88
N GLN A 341 -8.83 16.70 13.41
CA GLN A 341 -9.70 17.72 14.03
C GLN A 341 -10.74 18.25 13.04
N GLN A 342 -10.32 18.65 11.84
CA GLN A 342 -11.25 19.11 10.79
C GLN A 342 -12.26 18.03 10.42
N PHE A 343 -11.81 16.78 10.28
CA PHE A 343 -12.68 15.64 10.02
C PHE A 343 -13.69 15.42 11.15
N MET A 344 -13.25 15.39 12.42
CA MET A 344 -14.16 15.16 13.55
C MET A 344 -15.20 16.26 13.72
N VAL A 345 -14.81 17.54 13.57
CA VAL A 345 -15.77 18.66 13.59
C VAL A 345 -16.85 18.46 12.51
N ALA A 346 -16.43 18.12 11.29
CA ALA A 346 -17.35 17.86 10.20
C ALA A 346 -18.24 16.62 10.45
N LEU A 347 -17.68 15.51 10.92
CA LEU A 347 -18.41 14.27 11.18
C LEU A 347 -19.54 14.53 12.20
N LEU A 348 -19.24 15.21 13.29
CA LEU A 348 -20.22 15.48 14.36
C LEU A 348 -21.33 16.44 13.97
N GLU A 349 -21.08 17.32 13.01
CA GLU A 349 -22.11 18.18 12.47
C GLU A 349 -23.06 17.42 11.54
N LEU A 350 -22.51 16.49 10.75
CA LEU A 350 -23.22 15.78 9.69
C LEU A 350 -23.94 14.52 10.16
N ASP A 351 -23.39 13.80 11.15
CA ASP A 351 -23.86 12.50 11.61
C ASP A 351 -24.74 12.62 12.86
N LYS A 352 -25.95 13.13 12.66
CA LYS A 352 -26.97 13.43 13.68
C LYS A 352 -28.28 12.73 13.39
#